data_AF-A0A832NRC1-F1
#
_entry.id   AF-A0A832NRC1-F1
#
_cell.length_a   1.000
_cell.length_b   1.000
_cell.length_c   1.000
_cell.angle_alpha   90.00
_cell.angle_beta   90.00
_cell.angle_gamma   90.00
#
_symmetry.space_group_name_H-M   'P 1'
#
loop_
_entity.id
_entity.type
_entity.pdbx_description
1 polymer ?
#
loop_
_entity_poly.entity_id
_entity_poly.type
_entity_poly.pdbx_seq_one_letter_code
_entity_poly.pdbx_strand_id
1 'polypeptide(L)' 'MRELLERIEVDPKVMLGKPVIKGTRLTVELILEKLAYGAMEEG' A
#
# COMPACT_ATOMS: atom_id res chain seq x y z
N MET A 1 10.11 4.58 11.43
CA MET A 1 9.83 5.06 10.06
C MET A 1 10.39 4.13 8.98
N ARG A 2 11.68 3.75 9.03
CA ARG A 2 12.30 2.86 8.02
C ARG A 2 11.64 1.48 7.91
N GLU A 3 11.24 0.90 9.03
CA GLU A 3 10.59 -0.44 9.08
C GLU A 3 9.26 -0.53 8.32
N LEU A 4 8.46 0.54 8.26
CA LEU A 4 7.21 0.55 7.50
C LEU A 4 7.47 0.46 5.98
N LEU A 5 8.54 1.10 5.52
CA LEU A 5 8.92 1.10 4.10
C LEU A 5 9.38 -0.28 3.62
N GLU A 6 9.85 -1.16 4.50
CA GLU A 6 10.26 -2.53 4.15
C GLU A 6 9.09 -3.41 3.67
N ARG A 7 7.86 -3.02 4.03
CA ARG A 7 6.61 -3.68 3.62
C ARG A 7 6.08 -3.16 2.28
N ILE A 8 6.74 -2.17 1.69
CA ILE A 8 6.33 -1.52 0.44
C ILE A 8 7.30 -1.92 -0.68
N GLU A 9 6.76 -2.30 -1.83
CA GLU A 9 7.50 -2.62 -3.04
C GLU A 9 7.21 -1.59 -4.14
N VAL A 10 8.24 -1.25 -4.91
CA VAL A 10 8.16 -0.38 -6.09
C VAL A 10 8.91 -1.06 -7.23
N ASP A 11 8.15 -1.66 -8.16
CA ASP A 11 8.69 -2.34 -9.35
C ASP A 11 7.91 -1.86 -10.59
N PRO A 12 8.57 -1.31 -11.64
CA PRO A 12 7.91 -0.94 -12.90
C PRO A 12 7.08 -2.05 -13.55
N LYS A 13 7.41 -3.32 -13.29
CA LYS A 13 6.68 -4.50 -13.78
C LYS A 13 5.41 -4.80 -12.99
N VAL A 14 5.25 -4.22 -11.79
CA VAL A 14 4.11 -4.40 -10.90
C VAL A 14 3.35 -3.09 -10.77
N MET A 15 2.06 -3.10 -11.16
CA MET A 15 1.19 -1.92 -11.04
C MET A 15 1.81 -0.63 -11.61
N LEU A 16 2.59 -0.75 -12.70
CA LEU A 16 3.27 0.36 -13.39
C LEU A 16 4.21 1.16 -12.47
N GLY A 17 4.81 0.52 -11.47
CA GLY A 17 5.72 1.17 -10.52
C GLY A 17 5.03 1.95 -9.42
N LYS A 18 3.71 1.82 -9.25
CA LYS A 18 3.03 2.36 -8.06
C LYS A 18 3.53 1.63 -6.80
N PRO A 19 3.69 2.33 -5.66
CA PRO A 19 3.97 1.70 -4.38
C PRO A 19 2.83 0.76 -3.96
N VAL A 20 3.18 -0.49 -3.67
CA VAL A 20 2.23 -1.55 -3.27
C VAL A 20 2.68 -2.24 -1.98
N ILE A 21 1.75 -2.86 -1.27
CA ILE A 21 2.10 -3.75 -0.15
C ILE A 21 2.76 -5.02 -0.72
N LYS A 22 3.95 -5.34 -0.20
CA LYS A 22 4.79 -6.43 -0.67
C LYS A 22 4.02 -7.75 -0.70
N GLY A 23 4.12 -8.48 -1.81
CA GLY A 23 3.40 -9.75 -2.02
C GLY A 23 1.94 -9.59 -2.44
N THR A 24 1.47 -8.36 -2.70
CA THR A 24 0.10 -8.08 -3.14
C THR A 24 0.10 -7.14 -4.35
N ARG A 25 -1.09 -6.90 -4.92
CA ARG A 25 -1.34 -5.80 -5.87
C ARG A 25 -2.16 -4.66 -5.23
N LEU A 26 -2.10 -4.53 -3.91
CA LEU A 26 -2.80 -3.48 -3.16
C LEU A 26 -1.92 -2.23 -3.11
N THR A 27 -2.37 -1.13 -3.72
CA THR A 27 -1.63 0.13 -3.72
C THR A 27 -1.70 0.83 -2.36
N VAL A 28 -0.63 1.51 -1.99
CA VAL A 28 -0.60 2.34 -0.77
C VAL A 28 -1.66 3.45 -0.85
N GLU A 29 -1.84 4.03 -2.04
CA GLU A 29 -2.88 5.02 -2.36
C GLU A 29 -4.28 4.55 -1.95
N LEU A 30 -4.69 3.34 -2.34
CA LEU A 30 -6.02 2.81 -2.03
C LEU A 30 -6.23 2.63 -0.52
N ILE A 31 -5.20 2.26 0.23
CA ILE A 31 -5.27 2.13 1.69
C ILE A 31 -5.45 3.53 2.30
N LEU A 32 -4.67 4.52 1.86
CA LEU A 32 -4.78 5.89 2.34
C LEU A 32 -6.15 6.51 2.02
N GLU A 33 -6.70 6.25 0.83
CA GLU A 33 -8.07 6.66 0.48
C GLU A 33 -9.10 6.06 1.42
N LYS A 34 -9.05 4.74 1.66
CA LYS A 34 -9.96 4.07 2.59
C LYS A 34 -9.87 4.67 3.99
N LEU A 35 -8.66 4.88 4.51
CA LEU A 35 -8.45 5.51 5.81
C LEU A 35 -8.98 6.95 5.84
N ALA A 36 -8.79 7.72 4.77
CA ALA A 36 -9.32 9.08 4.64
C ALA A 36 -10.86 9.11 4.64
N TYR A 37 -11.51 8.09 4.07
CA TYR A 37 -12.96 7.92 4.13
C TYR A 37 -13.46 7.31 5.46
N GLY A 38 -12.60 7.17 6.47
CA GLY A 38 -12.98 6.70 7.80
C GLY A 38 -13.11 5.18 7.90
N ALA A 39 -12.51 4.41 6.98
CA ALA A 39 -12.45 2.97 7.14
C ALA A 39 -11.69 2.62 8.43
N MET A 40 -12.30 1.78 9.26
CA MET A 40 -11.68 1.19 10.43
C MET A 40 -11.32 -0.27 10.12
N GLU A 41 -10.29 -0.78 10.79
CA GLU A 41 -10.05 -2.22 10.82
C GLU A 41 -11.26 -2.94 11.42
N GLU A 42 -11.75 -3.97 10.73
CA GLU A 42 -12.68 -4.93 11.32
C GLU A 42 -11.84 -5.88 12.18
N GLY A 43 -11.75 -5.55 13.48
CA GLY A 43 -11.00 -6.34 14.47
C GLY A 43 -11.63 -7.69 14.77
#